data_AF-A0A4R0XK79-F1
#
_entry.id   AF-A0A4R0XK79-F1
#
_cell.length_a   1.000
_cell.length_b   1.000
_cell.length_c   1.000
_cell.angle_alpha   90.00
_cell.angle_beta   90.00
_cell.angle_gamma   90.00
#
_symmetry.space_group_name_H-M   'P 1'
#
loop_
_entity.id
_entity.type
_entity.pdbx_description
1 polymer ?
#
loop_
_entity_poly.entity_id
_entity_poly.type
_entity_poly.pdbx_seq_one_letter_code
_entity_poly.pdbx_strand_id
1 'polypeptide(L)'
;MNNKTNSNQLNGTAGTTSLIIGIFLLITLMTLLTLLIVWFFHSQIKRKNSKNYTGYEMSKYIFKKTNVQVEIKNTFFYVKFWNYNKRENVHKLRPWTSNKKSIWALMEASKQAYVTSAVINKSKDLWRLFWIPLIIKTIGYILFIVFLLVSKKDYSNANIKDNVNWVWIGTSVGVLFASHTIADIIRTTTIWKRVMILLIDSELDSKEIESIRLMFLVRTLFSLGAYFIDNNKLIVRIVFWIIDLLRSLFKP
;
A
#
# COMPACT_ATOMS: atom_id res chain seq x y z
N MET A 1 -18.17 -30.76 41.18
CA MET A 1 -17.45 -31.22 39.97
C MET A 1 -17.97 -30.42 38.77
N ASN A 2 -17.28 -29.36 38.31
CA ASN A 2 -17.67 -28.68 37.06
C ASN A 2 -16.59 -27.81 36.37
N ASN A 3 -15.30 -27.92 36.75
CA ASN A 3 -14.24 -27.07 36.18
C ASN A 3 -13.37 -27.72 35.08
N LYS A 4 -13.52 -29.03 34.82
CA LYS A 4 -12.67 -29.72 33.82
C LYS A 4 -13.13 -29.51 32.37
N THR A 5 -14.42 -29.30 32.14
CA THR A 5 -15.01 -29.17 30.79
C THR A 5 -14.67 -27.84 30.10
N ASN A 6 -14.62 -26.72 30.85
CA ASN A 6 -14.29 -25.40 30.28
C ASN A 6 -12.81 -25.25 29.89
N SER A 7 -11.88 -25.86 30.62
CA SER A 7 -10.44 -25.75 30.31
C SER A 7 -10.03 -26.45 29.00
N ASN A 8 -10.68 -27.58 28.69
CA ASN A 8 -10.41 -28.35 27.47
C ASN A 8 -11.02 -27.70 26.22
N GLN A 9 -12.17 -27.02 26.34
CA GLN A 9 -12.76 -26.26 25.23
C GLN A 9 -11.98 -24.98 24.89
N LEU A 10 -11.46 -24.27 25.90
CA LEU A 10 -10.57 -23.11 25.69
C LEU A 10 -9.23 -23.50 25.07
N ASN A 11 -8.64 -24.63 25.47
CA ASN A 11 -7.40 -25.14 24.88
C ASN A 11 -7.61 -25.69 23.45
N GLY A 12 -8.75 -26.33 23.16
CA GLY A 12 -9.08 -26.81 21.81
C GLY A 12 -9.33 -25.68 20.82
N THR A 13 -9.98 -24.59 21.25
CA THR A 13 -10.20 -23.39 20.43
C THR A 13 -8.93 -22.55 20.26
N ALA A 14 -8.09 -22.42 21.30
CA ALA A 14 -6.79 -21.75 21.18
C ALA A 14 -5.80 -22.52 20.28
N GLY A 15 -5.77 -23.85 20.36
CA GLY A 15 -4.91 -24.71 19.54
C GLY A 15 -5.31 -24.71 18.05
N THR A 16 -6.63 -24.69 17.76
CA THR A 16 -7.12 -24.57 16.38
C THR A 16 -6.91 -23.18 15.82
N THR A 17 -7.12 -22.12 16.62
CA THR A 17 -6.87 -20.73 16.19
C THR A 17 -5.38 -20.49 15.92
N SER A 18 -4.48 -20.99 16.76
CA SER A 18 -3.03 -20.86 16.55
C SER A 18 -2.55 -21.65 15.34
N LEU A 19 -3.14 -22.82 15.06
CA LEU A 19 -2.85 -23.62 13.88
C LEU A 19 -3.34 -22.96 12.58
N ILE A 20 -4.54 -22.36 12.58
CA ILE A 20 -5.06 -21.56 11.46
C ILE A 20 -4.15 -20.35 11.19
N ILE A 21 -3.72 -19.63 12.23
CA ILE A 21 -2.78 -18.50 12.11
C ILE A 21 -1.43 -19.00 11.57
N GLY A 22 -0.92 -20.13 12.04
CA GLY A 22 0.32 -20.74 11.58
C GLY A 22 0.28 -21.13 10.09
N ILE A 23 -0.79 -21.79 9.65
CA ILE A 23 -1.02 -22.13 8.23
C ILE A 23 -1.13 -20.86 7.39
N PHE A 24 -1.88 -19.87 7.85
CA PHE A 24 -2.02 -18.59 7.17
C PHE A 24 -0.67 -17.86 7.01
N LEU A 25 0.15 -17.84 8.06
CA LEU A 25 1.51 -17.29 8.01
C LEU A 25 2.42 -18.06 7.05
N LEU A 26 2.34 -19.40 7.04
CA LEU A 26 3.14 -20.25 6.15
C LEU A 26 2.77 -20.01 4.67
N ILE A 27 1.47 -19.97 4.35
CA ILE A 27 0.98 -19.65 3.00
C ILE A 27 1.43 -18.25 2.59
N THR A 28 1.32 -17.28 3.50
CA THR A 28 1.77 -15.91 3.27
C THR A 28 3.27 -15.88 2.97
N LEU A 29 4.09 -16.60 3.75
CA LEU A 29 5.54 -16.69 3.56
C LEU A 29 5.91 -17.36 2.23
N MET A 30 5.28 -18.49 1.89
CA MET A 30 5.49 -19.20 0.61
C MET A 30 5.10 -18.34 -0.59
N THR A 31 4.00 -17.60 -0.49
CA THR A 31 3.58 -16.63 -1.50
C THR A 31 4.62 -15.52 -1.62
N LEU A 32 5.09 -14.98 -0.49
CA LEU A 32 6.12 -13.94 -0.45
C LEU A 32 7.43 -14.39 -1.12
N LEU A 33 7.85 -15.62 -0.86
CA LEU A 33 9.06 -16.23 -1.41
C LEU A 33 8.94 -16.46 -2.92
N THR A 34 7.82 -17.01 -3.37
CA THR A 34 7.52 -17.18 -4.80
C THR A 34 7.51 -15.83 -5.52
N LEU A 35 6.92 -14.80 -4.91
CA LEU A 35 6.91 -13.44 -5.45
C LEU A 35 8.33 -12.84 -5.53
N LEU A 36 9.20 -13.11 -4.54
CA LEU A 36 10.61 -12.72 -4.55
C LEU A 36 11.42 -13.40 -5.66
N ILE A 37 11.17 -14.70 -5.89
CA ILE A 37 11.80 -15.47 -6.96
C ILE A 37 11.36 -14.92 -8.32
N VAL A 38 10.05 -14.77 -8.54
CA VAL A 38 9.50 -14.18 -9.76
C VAL A 38 10.04 -12.76 -9.96
N TRP A 39 10.14 -11.97 -8.90
CA TRP A 39 10.74 -10.65 -8.90
C TRP A 39 12.19 -10.66 -9.39
N PHE A 40 13.03 -11.58 -8.90
CA PHE A 40 14.42 -11.67 -9.32
C PHE A 40 14.54 -12.04 -10.80
N PHE A 41 13.85 -13.10 -11.23
CA PHE A 41 13.93 -13.61 -12.60
C PHE A 41 13.30 -12.70 -13.66
N HIS A 42 12.21 -12.00 -13.35
CA HIS A 42 11.52 -11.12 -14.30
C HIS A 42 11.99 -9.66 -14.21
N SER A 43 12.95 -9.32 -13.34
CA SER A 43 13.47 -7.96 -13.25
C SER A 43 14.34 -7.56 -14.43
N GLN A 44 14.94 -8.51 -15.14
CA GLN A 44 15.89 -8.22 -16.21
C GLN A 44 15.22 -8.17 -17.58
N ILE A 45 15.48 -7.09 -18.32
CA ILE A 45 15.08 -6.96 -19.73
C ILE A 45 15.99 -7.90 -20.54
N LYS A 46 15.41 -8.92 -21.19
CA LYS A 46 16.16 -9.81 -22.07
C LYS A 46 16.54 -9.01 -23.33
N ARG A 47 17.84 -8.85 -23.57
CA ARG A 47 18.48 -7.98 -24.59
C ARG A 47 18.02 -8.13 -26.05
N LYS A 48 17.06 -8.99 -26.39
CA LYS A 48 16.95 -9.53 -27.74
C LYS A 48 15.91 -8.94 -28.68
N ASN A 49 14.94 -8.09 -28.29
CA ASN A 49 13.96 -7.60 -29.29
C ASN A 49 13.20 -6.27 -29.01
N SER A 50 13.39 -5.61 -27.87
CA SER A 50 12.66 -4.36 -27.55
C SER A 50 13.55 -3.12 -27.64
N LYS A 51 12.93 -1.95 -27.82
CA LYS A 51 13.62 -0.66 -27.62
C LYS A 51 14.24 -0.65 -26.22
N ASN A 52 15.54 -0.43 -26.19
CA ASN A 52 16.37 -0.59 -25.00
C ASN A 52 16.25 0.62 -24.06
N TYR A 53 15.05 0.87 -23.54
CA TYR A 53 14.77 2.01 -22.68
C TYR A 53 15.41 1.84 -21.30
N THR A 54 16.09 2.89 -20.88
CA THR A 54 16.36 3.20 -19.47
C THR A 54 15.12 3.86 -18.84
N GLY A 55 15.03 3.89 -17.51
CA GLY A 55 13.93 4.61 -16.85
C GLY A 55 13.92 6.12 -17.17
N TYR A 56 15.09 6.72 -17.44
CA TYR A 56 15.20 8.09 -17.95
C TYR A 56 14.50 8.26 -19.30
N GLU A 57 14.85 7.42 -20.28
CA GLU A 57 14.29 7.51 -21.63
C GLU A 57 12.79 7.22 -21.64
N MET A 58 12.33 6.27 -20.81
CA MET A 58 10.91 5.99 -20.65
C MET A 58 10.13 7.17 -20.04
N SER A 59 10.71 7.84 -19.04
CA SER A 59 10.10 9.04 -18.46
C SER A 59 10.00 10.17 -19.49
N LYS A 60 11.08 10.38 -20.27
CA LYS A 60 11.10 11.36 -21.36
C LYS A 60 10.06 11.04 -22.43
N TYR A 61 9.89 9.76 -22.79
CA TYR A 61 8.85 9.31 -23.73
C TYR A 61 7.44 9.65 -23.21
N ILE A 62 7.15 9.35 -21.94
CA ILE A 62 5.84 9.64 -21.33
C ILE A 62 5.57 11.15 -21.28
N PHE A 63 6.55 11.96 -20.89
CA PHE A 63 6.41 13.42 -20.88
C PHE A 63 6.14 13.98 -22.28
N LYS A 64 6.84 13.47 -23.30
CA LYS A 64 6.59 13.82 -24.70
C LYS A 64 5.16 13.44 -25.13
N LYS A 65 4.72 12.22 -24.83
CA LYS A 65 3.36 11.74 -25.16
C LYS A 65 2.24 12.50 -24.43
N THR A 66 2.52 13.01 -23.24
CA THR A 66 1.55 13.76 -22.43
C THR A 66 1.66 15.27 -22.59
N ASN A 67 2.51 15.77 -23.51
CA ASN A 67 2.75 17.20 -23.76
C ASN A 67 3.21 17.97 -22.50
N VAL A 68 4.05 17.34 -21.69
CA VAL A 68 4.58 17.90 -20.43
C VAL A 68 6.05 18.24 -20.61
N GLN A 69 6.43 19.48 -20.28
CA GLN A 69 7.83 19.91 -20.30
C GLN A 69 8.39 19.94 -18.89
N VAL A 70 9.25 18.97 -18.58
CA VAL A 70 9.86 18.79 -17.25
C VAL A 70 11.31 18.36 -17.41
N GLU A 71 12.19 18.97 -16.62
CA GLU A 71 13.60 18.60 -16.54
C GLU A 71 13.76 17.33 -15.69
N ILE A 72 14.42 16.29 -16.20
CA ILE A 72 14.66 15.06 -15.45
C ILE A 72 16.00 15.17 -14.73
N LYS A 73 16.00 15.17 -13.38
CA LYS A 73 17.21 15.19 -12.55
C LYS A 73 17.41 13.88 -11.79
N ASN A 74 18.65 13.44 -11.72
CA ASN A 74 19.04 12.32 -10.88
C ASN A 74 19.24 12.78 -9.43
N THR A 75 18.53 12.15 -8.49
CA THR A 75 18.67 12.41 -7.05
C THR A 75 18.73 11.12 -6.25
N PHE A 76 19.67 11.03 -5.31
CA PHE A 76 19.76 9.88 -4.41
C PHE A 76 18.61 9.85 -3.40
N PHE A 77 18.02 11.00 -3.07
CA PHE A 77 16.92 11.07 -2.12
C PHE A 77 15.62 10.55 -2.74
N TYR A 78 14.91 9.70 -2.00
CA TYR A 78 13.59 9.27 -2.42
C TYR A 78 12.62 10.44 -2.36
N VAL A 79 12.34 11.02 -3.52
CA VAL A 79 11.18 11.89 -3.66
C VAL A 79 9.99 10.95 -3.77
N LYS A 80 9.16 10.89 -2.74
CA LYS A 80 7.81 10.34 -2.91
C LYS A 80 7.17 11.16 -4.04
N PHE A 81 6.94 10.52 -5.18
CA PHE A 81 6.25 11.13 -6.33
C PHE A 81 4.83 11.64 -5.99
N TRP A 82 4.36 11.35 -4.78
CA TRP A 82 3.14 11.87 -4.16
C TRP A 82 3.28 13.26 -3.54
N ASN A 83 4.47 13.86 -3.54
CA ASN A 83 4.68 15.19 -2.96
C ASN A 83 4.17 16.26 -3.93
N TYR A 84 2.85 16.35 -4.03
CA TYR A 84 2.05 17.21 -4.91
C TYR A 84 2.36 18.71 -4.76
N ASN A 85 2.90 19.12 -3.61
CA ASN A 85 2.98 20.53 -3.25
C ASN A 85 4.13 21.34 -3.88
N LYS A 86 5.05 20.71 -4.62
CA LYS A 86 6.13 21.46 -5.28
C LYS A 86 5.93 21.44 -6.79
N ARG A 87 5.41 22.56 -7.32
CA ARG A 87 5.40 22.90 -8.76
C ARG A 87 6.83 23.19 -9.25
N GLU A 88 7.73 22.25 -9.05
CA GLU A 88 9.03 22.32 -9.71
C GLU A 88 8.83 21.67 -11.09
N ASN A 89 9.24 22.34 -12.17
CA ASN A 89 9.36 21.76 -13.52
C ASN A 89 10.53 20.73 -13.55
N VAL A 90 10.72 20.00 -12.46
CA VAL A 90 11.82 19.07 -12.22
C VAL A 90 11.25 17.73 -11.78
N HIS A 91 11.44 16.71 -12.62
CA HIS A 91 11.16 15.33 -12.33
C HIS A 91 12.40 14.66 -11.75
N LYS A 92 12.31 14.25 -10.50
CA LYS A 92 13.42 13.67 -9.75
C LYS A 92 13.37 12.15 -9.83
N LEU A 93 14.31 11.53 -10.55
CA LEU A 93 14.48 10.08 -10.62
C LEU A 93 15.68 9.63 -9.78
N ARG A 94 15.61 8.43 -9.21
CA ARG A 94 16.77 7.84 -8.54
C ARG A 94 17.81 7.38 -9.58
N PRO A 95 19.12 7.47 -9.34
CA PRO A 95 20.14 7.03 -10.30
C PRO A 95 19.95 5.59 -10.80
N TRP A 96 19.56 4.67 -9.92
CA TRP A 96 19.29 3.28 -10.28
C TRP A 96 17.96 3.05 -10.99
N THR A 97 16.99 3.98 -10.88
CA THR A 97 15.76 3.98 -11.70
C THR A 97 16.03 4.62 -13.05
N SER A 98 16.80 5.72 -13.08
CA SER A 98 17.17 6.44 -14.29
C SER A 98 18.04 5.59 -15.22
N ASN A 99 19.08 4.95 -14.69
CA ASN A 99 20.16 4.38 -15.52
C ASN A 99 20.03 2.89 -15.78
N LYS A 100 19.23 2.15 -14.99
CA LYS A 100 19.10 0.69 -15.16
C LYS A 100 18.08 0.35 -16.24
N LYS A 101 18.44 -0.63 -17.05
CA LYS A 101 17.59 -1.30 -18.05
C LYS A 101 16.95 -2.53 -17.41
N SER A 102 15.90 -2.29 -16.63
CA SER A 102 15.20 -3.35 -15.90
C SER A 102 13.70 -3.10 -15.92
N ILE A 103 12.90 -4.18 -15.89
CA ILE A 103 11.44 -4.11 -15.84
C ILE A 103 11.00 -3.28 -14.63
N TRP A 104 11.73 -3.40 -13.52
CA TRP A 104 11.46 -2.63 -12.31
C TRP A 104 11.73 -1.13 -12.50
N ALA A 105 12.87 -0.78 -13.11
CA ALA A 105 13.23 0.61 -13.36
C ALA A 105 12.24 1.27 -14.32
N LEU A 106 11.85 0.57 -15.39
CA LEU A 106 10.82 1.01 -16.33
C LEU A 106 9.47 1.20 -15.65
N MET A 107 9.02 0.22 -14.87
CA MET A 107 7.77 0.31 -14.12
C MET A 107 7.77 1.52 -13.19
N GLU A 108 8.80 1.66 -12.35
CA GLU A 108 8.89 2.75 -11.37
C GLU A 108 8.97 4.12 -12.06
N ALA A 109 9.83 4.26 -13.07
CA ALA A 109 9.96 5.48 -13.87
C ALA A 109 8.62 5.87 -14.51
N SER A 110 7.92 4.90 -15.11
CA SER A 110 6.66 5.15 -15.81
C SER A 110 5.55 5.61 -14.86
N LYS A 111 5.47 5.01 -13.68
CA LYS A 111 4.54 5.46 -12.63
C LYS A 111 4.82 6.89 -12.21
N GLN A 112 6.08 7.21 -11.92
CA GLN A 112 6.48 8.52 -11.44
C GLN A 112 6.26 9.59 -12.53
N ALA A 113 6.60 9.29 -13.78
CA ALA A 113 6.41 10.17 -14.92
C ALA A 113 4.92 10.43 -15.21
N TYR A 114 4.08 9.39 -15.20
CA TYR A 114 2.64 9.55 -15.39
C TYR A 114 1.99 10.39 -14.29
N VAL A 115 2.31 10.13 -13.01
CA VAL A 115 1.78 10.92 -11.90
C VAL A 115 2.21 12.38 -12.01
N THR A 116 3.49 12.63 -12.32
CA THR A 116 4.01 13.99 -12.55
C THR A 116 3.23 14.68 -13.68
N SER A 117 2.98 13.97 -14.78
CA SER A 117 2.23 14.49 -15.94
C SER A 117 0.78 14.82 -15.60
N ALA A 118 0.11 13.94 -14.84
CA ALA A 118 -1.27 14.16 -14.39
C ALA A 118 -1.39 15.40 -13.49
N VAL A 119 -0.39 15.62 -12.62
CA VAL A 119 -0.31 16.79 -11.75
C VAL A 119 -0.14 18.08 -12.55
N ILE A 120 0.80 18.10 -13.48
CA ILE A 120 1.11 19.30 -14.28
C ILE A 120 -0.06 19.66 -15.20
N ASN A 121 -0.63 18.67 -15.89
CA ASN A 121 -1.74 18.88 -16.82
C ASN A 121 -3.10 19.10 -16.13
N LYS A 122 -3.15 19.04 -14.79
CA LYS A 122 -4.39 19.05 -14.00
C LYS A 122 -5.43 18.07 -14.56
N SER A 123 -5.00 16.87 -14.93
CA SER A 123 -5.89 15.94 -15.63
C SER A 123 -7.06 15.53 -14.73
N LYS A 124 -8.18 15.12 -15.33
CA LYS A 124 -9.32 14.54 -14.58
C LYS A 124 -8.90 13.35 -13.72
N ASP A 125 -7.78 12.70 -14.04
CA ASP A 125 -7.23 11.60 -13.26
C ASP A 125 -6.65 12.06 -11.91
N LEU A 126 -6.35 13.35 -11.70
CA LEU A 126 -5.96 13.88 -10.38
C LEU A 126 -7.00 13.57 -9.30
N TRP A 127 -8.28 13.66 -9.65
CA TRP A 127 -9.38 13.30 -8.75
C TRP A 127 -9.28 11.86 -8.28
N ARG A 128 -8.99 10.94 -9.20
CA ARG A 128 -8.87 9.51 -8.91
C ARG A 128 -7.56 9.16 -8.18
N LEU A 129 -6.48 9.89 -8.45
CA LEU A 129 -5.16 9.64 -7.86
C LEU A 129 -5.01 10.17 -6.44
N PHE A 130 -5.64 11.31 -6.13
CA PHE A 130 -5.42 12.05 -4.89
C PHE A 130 -6.71 12.25 -4.07
N TRP A 131 -7.77 12.78 -4.68
CA TRP A 131 -8.98 13.18 -3.96
C TRP A 131 -9.83 11.99 -3.49
N ILE A 132 -10.11 11.01 -4.36
CA ILE A 132 -10.87 9.80 -3.96
C ILE A 132 -10.15 9.05 -2.83
N PRO A 133 -8.83 8.75 -2.92
CA PRO A 133 -8.10 8.15 -1.81
C PRO A 133 -8.14 8.98 -0.52
N LEU A 134 -8.09 10.31 -0.61
CA LEU A 134 -8.17 11.20 0.55
C LEU A 134 -9.55 11.13 1.22
N ILE A 135 -10.63 11.19 0.43
CA ILE A 135 -12.01 11.09 0.92
C ILE A 135 -12.21 9.74 1.63
N ILE A 136 -11.79 8.63 1.02
CA ILE A 136 -11.92 7.29 1.60
C ILE A 136 -11.17 7.20 2.93
N LYS A 137 -9.93 7.70 2.99
CA LYS A 137 -9.16 7.74 4.25
C LYS A 137 -9.85 8.60 5.31
N THR A 138 -10.39 9.75 4.92
CA THR A 138 -11.12 10.65 5.83
C THR A 138 -12.36 9.98 6.41
N ILE A 139 -13.18 9.35 5.57
CA ILE A 139 -14.35 8.55 6.02
C ILE A 139 -13.90 7.43 6.96
N GLY A 140 -12.80 6.74 6.63
CA GLY A 140 -12.21 5.72 7.50
C GLY A 140 -11.82 6.23 8.88
N TYR A 141 -11.20 7.41 8.98
CA TYR A 141 -10.88 8.05 10.26
C TYR A 141 -12.14 8.47 11.04
N ILE A 142 -13.15 9.02 10.36
CA ILE A 142 -14.43 9.39 11.00
C ILE A 142 -15.07 8.13 11.61
N LEU A 143 -15.19 7.05 10.84
CA LEU A 143 -15.76 5.79 11.32
C LEU A 143 -14.94 5.18 12.46
N PHE A 144 -13.60 5.22 12.37
CA PHE A 144 -12.71 4.80 13.45
C PHE A 144 -13.03 5.53 14.76
N ILE A 145 -13.16 6.86 14.71
CA ILE A 145 -13.52 7.68 15.88
C ILE A 145 -14.92 7.33 16.39
N VAL A 146 -15.91 7.18 15.50
CA VAL A 146 -17.28 6.81 15.89
C VAL A 146 -17.31 5.48 16.64
N PHE A 147 -16.64 4.44 16.12
CA PHE A 147 -16.60 3.14 16.78
C PHE A 147 -15.85 3.17 18.11
N LEU A 148 -14.80 3.99 18.24
CA LEU A 148 -14.14 4.21 19.53
C LEU A 148 -15.04 4.92 20.54
N LEU A 149 -15.83 5.91 20.11
CA LEU A 149 -16.77 6.63 20.98
C LEU A 149 -17.95 5.75 21.42
N VAL A 150 -18.46 4.90 20.52
CA VAL A 150 -19.48 3.89 20.86
C VAL A 150 -18.93 2.93 21.91
N SER A 151 -17.70 2.43 21.71
CA SER A 151 -17.02 1.59 22.70
C SER A 151 -16.94 2.31 24.05
N LYS A 152 -16.54 3.59 24.08
CA LYS A 152 -16.47 4.42 25.30
C LYS A 152 -17.82 4.54 26.02
N LYS A 153 -18.92 4.76 25.30
CA LYS A 153 -20.26 4.89 25.89
C LYS A 153 -20.77 3.57 26.45
N ASP A 154 -20.47 2.46 25.78
CA ASP A 154 -20.80 1.13 26.29
C ASP A 154 -20.07 0.85 27.62
N TYR A 155 -18.80 1.30 27.76
CA TYR A 155 -18.08 1.22 29.04
C TYR A 155 -18.69 2.10 30.14
N SER A 156 -19.13 3.31 29.82
CA SER A 156 -19.65 4.22 30.86
C SER A 156 -21.04 3.80 31.35
N ASN A 157 -21.83 3.16 30.49
CA ASN A 157 -23.20 2.77 30.79
C ASN A 157 -23.29 1.36 31.40
N ALA A 158 -22.34 0.49 31.08
CA ALA A 158 -22.22 -0.79 31.75
C ALA A 158 -21.47 -0.59 33.06
N ASN A 159 -22.09 -0.87 34.21
CA ASN A 159 -21.43 -1.03 35.52
C ASN A 159 -20.46 -2.24 35.55
N ILE A 160 -19.88 -2.59 34.40
CA ILE A 160 -19.04 -3.76 34.19
C ILE A 160 -17.61 -3.27 34.20
N LYS A 161 -17.00 -3.37 35.37
CA LYS A 161 -15.62 -2.97 35.65
C LYS A 161 -14.56 -3.66 34.75
N ASP A 162 -14.90 -4.72 34.01
CA ASP A 162 -13.88 -5.62 33.46
C ASP A 162 -14.02 -6.07 31.99
N ASN A 163 -15.06 -5.69 31.24
CA ASN A 163 -15.19 -6.21 29.86
C ASN A 163 -14.92 -5.15 28.81
N VAL A 164 -13.68 -5.17 28.32
CA VAL A 164 -13.31 -4.51 27.08
C VAL A 164 -14.10 -5.12 25.93
N ASN A 165 -15.00 -4.34 25.30
CA ASN A 165 -15.70 -4.80 24.10
C ASN A 165 -14.74 -4.77 22.91
N TRP A 166 -13.89 -5.81 22.87
CA TRP A 166 -12.86 -6.02 21.85
C TRP A 166 -13.42 -6.09 20.44
N VAL A 167 -14.72 -6.35 20.27
CA VAL A 167 -15.40 -6.32 18.97
C VAL A 167 -15.37 -4.89 18.41
N TRP A 168 -15.80 -3.87 19.18
CA TRP A 168 -15.80 -2.49 18.70
C TRP A 168 -14.40 -1.93 18.46
N ILE A 169 -13.44 -2.29 19.31
CA ILE A 169 -12.04 -1.93 19.11
C ILE A 169 -11.52 -2.59 17.82
N GLY A 170 -11.76 -3.90 17.64
CA GLY A 170 -11.40 -4.63 16.44
C GLY A 170 -12.05 -4.05 15.17
N THR A 171 -13.32 -3.67 15.23
CA THR A 171 -14.05 -3.02 14.13
C THR A 171 -13.46 -1.64 13.81
N SER A 172 -13.16 -0.81 14.81
CA SER A 172 -12.56 0.51 14.59
C SER A 172 -11.24 0.38 13.83
N VAL A 173 -10.36 -0.49 14.33
CA VAL A 173 -9.06 -0.77 13.73
C VAL A 173 -9.27 -1.34 12.32
N GLY A 174 -10.14 -2.33 12.15
CA GLY A 174 -10.46 -2.95 10.86
C GLY A 174 -10.97 -1.96 9.81
N VAL A 175 -11.80 -1.00 10.18
CA VAL A 175 -12.30 0.05 9.28
C VAL A 175 -11.18 1.00 8.85
N LEU A 176 -10.30 1.36 9.78
CA LEU A 176 -9.10 2.13 9.45
C LEU A 176 -8.23 1.36 8.43
N PHE A 177 -8.02 0.06 8.63
CA PHE A 177 -7.30 -0.79 7.68
C PHE A 177 -7.95 -0.85 6.31
N ALA A 178 -9.25 -1.14 6.28
CA ALA A 178 -10.01 -1.27 5.04
C ALA A 178 -9.96 0.02 4.23
N SER A 179 -10.16 1.18 4.87
CA SER A 179 -10.14 2.48 4.18
C SER A 179 -8.80 2.80 3.52
N HIS A 180 -7.67 2.59 4.20
CA HIS A 180 -6.35 2.84 3.62
C HIS A 180 -6.02 1.84 2.50
N THR A 181 -6.39 0.58 2.70
CA THR A 181 -6.22 -0.49 1.71
C THR A 181 -6.98 -0.18 0.42
N ILE A 182 -8.27 0.15 0.52
CA ILE A 182 -9.11 0.51 -0.62
C ILE A 182 -8.55 1.75 -1.33
N ALA A 183 -8.15 2.77 -0.56
CA ALA A 183 -7.56 3.99 -1.10
C ALA A 183 -6.29 3.73 -1.92
N ASP A 184 -5.41 2.85 -1.45
CA ASP A 184 -4.17 2.50 -2.16
C ASP A 184 -4.41 1.59 -3.36
N ILE A 185 -5.40 0.68 -3.31
CA ILE A 185 -5.83 -0.13 -4.45
C ILE A 185 -6.34 0.79 -5.57
N ILE A 186 -7.33 1.65 -5.29
CA ILE A 186 -7.92 2.56 -6.29
C ILE A 186 -6.84 3.38 -6.99
N ARG A 187 -5.93 3.94 -6.20
CA ARG A 187 -4.80 4.73 -6.68
C ARG A 187 -3.87 3.90 -7.57
N THR A 188 -3.45 2.73 -7.11
CA THR A 188 -2.50 1.87 -7.83
C THR A 188 -3.10 1.33 -9.12
N THR A 189 -4.36 0.89 -9.09
CA THR A 189 -5.09 0.43 -10.28
C THR A 189 -5.28 1.56 -11.29
N THR A 190 -5.55 2.79 -10.84
CA THR A 190 -5.67 3.95 -11.73
C THR A 190 -4.35 4.23 -12.45
N ILE A 191 -3.23 4.26 -11.73
CA ILE A 191 -1.91 4.44 -12.33
C ILE A 191 -1.60 3.29 -13.28
N TRP A 192 -1.82 2.05 -12.85
CA TRP A 192 -1.52 0.86 -13.64
C TRP A 192 -2.25 0.90 -14.98
N LYS A 193 -3.57 1.10 -14.99
CA LYS A 193 -4.36 1.16 -16.23
C LYS A 193 -3.81 2.20 -17.21
N ARG A 194 -3.42 3.38 -16.70
CA ARG A 194 -2.96 4.50 -17.53
C ARG A 194 -1.53 4.34 -18.02
N VAL A 195 -0.64 3.90 -17.13
CA VAL A 195 0.75 3.59 -17.46
C VAL A 195 0.83 2.44 -18.46
N MET A 196 0.00 1.39 -18.33
CA MET A 196 0.03 0.27 -19.27
C MET A 196 -0.34 0.68 -20.68
N ILE A 197 -1.31 1.58 -20.86
CA ILE A 197 -1.66 2.11 -22.19
C ILE A 197 -0.42 2.78 -22.81
N LEU A 198 0.26 3.66 -22.06
CA LEU A 198 1.46 4.35 -22.52
C LEU A 198 2.62 3.40 -22.82
N LEU A 199 2.75 2.31 -22.05
CA LEU A 199 3.80 1.30 -22.26
C LEU A 199 3.54 0.42 -23.47
N ILE A 200 2.28 0.08 -23.76
CA ILE A 200 1.91 -0.64 -24.98
C ILE A 200 2.26 0.19 -26.21
N ASP A 201 2.01 1.50 -26.17
CA ASP A 201 2.36 2.43 -27.25
C ASP A 201 3.88 2.68 -27.40
N SER A 202 4.69 2.23 -26.43
CA SER A 202 6.14 2.50 -26.39
C SER A 202 6.99 1.52 -27.20
N GLU A 203 6.37 0.59 -27.95
CA GLU A 203 7.03 -0.46 -28.74
C GLU A 203 7.90 -1.42 -27.90
N LEU A 204 7.51 -1.67 -26.65
CA LEU A 204 8.10 -2.73 -25.84
C LEU A 204 7.61 -4.10 -26.31
N ASP A 205 8.39 -5.15 -26.07
CA ASP A 205 7.96 -6.51 -26.40
C ASP A 205 6.77 -6.92 -25.52
N SER A 206 5.85 -7.69 -26.09
CA SER A 206 4.68 -8.26 -25.42
C SER A 206 5.03 -8.95 -24.10
N LYS A 207 6.13 -9.71 -24.06
CA LYS A 207 6.62 -10.41 -22.86
C LYS A 207 7.11 -9.46 -21.77
N GLU A 208 7.66 -8.31 -22.16
CA GLU A 208 8.10 -7.28 -21.21
C GLU A 208 6.90 -6.53 -20.64
N ILE A 209 5.92 -6.21 -21.48
CA ILE A 209 4.65 -5.63 -21.06
C ILE A 209 3.95 -6.56 -20.05
N GLU A 210 3.92 -7.86 -20.32
CA GLU A 210 3.38 -8.87 -19.40
C GLU A 210 4.17 -8.92 -18.08
N SER A 211 5.51 -8.89 -18.15
CA SER A 211 6.37 -8.83 -16.97
C SER A 211 6.13 -7.56 -16.14
N ILE A 212 5.93 -6.40 -16.78
CA ILE A 212 5.58 -5.15 -16.11
C ILE A 212 4.20 -5.26 -15.44
N ARG A 213 3.19 -5.83 -16.13
CA ARG A 213 1.86 -6.06 -15.53
C ARG A 213 1.96 -6.93 -14.29
N LEU A 214 2.71 -8.01 -14.37
CA LEU A 214 2.92 -8.92 -13.25
C LEU A 214 3.63 -8.19 -12.10
N MET A 215 4.68 -7.40 -12.37
CA MET A 215 5.34 -6.59 -11.34
C MET A 215 4.42 -5.57 -10.67
N PHE A 216 3.51 -4.93 -11.43
CA PHE A 216 2.50 -4.05 -10.87
C PHE A 216 1.56 -4.79 -9.91
N LEU A 217 1.09 -5.98 -10.30
CA LEU A 217 0.24 -6.82 -9.46
C LEU A 217 0.98 -7.25 -8.19
N VAL A 218 2.18 -7.82 -8.34
CA VAL A 218 3.03 -8.26 -7.24
C VAL A 218 3.30 -7.12 -6.26
N ARG A 219 3.64 -5.92 -6.76
CA ARG A 219 3.86 -4.75 -5.89
C ARG A 219 2.59 -4.30 -5.17
N THR A 220 1.43 -4.41 -5.80
CA THR A 220 0.15 -4.10 -5.16
C THR A 220 -0.09 -5.06 -4.00
N LEU A 221 0.12 -6.36 -4.21
CA LEU A 221 0.03 -7.38 -3.16
C LEU A 221 1.04 -7.14 -2.03
N PHE A 222 2.30 -6.83 -2.37
CA PHE A 222 3.31 -6.47 -1.37
C PHE A 222 2.99 -5.19 -0.61
N SER A 223 2.39 -4.19 -1.26
CA SER A 223 2.00 -2.96 -0.57
C SER A 223 0.87 -3.21 0.44
N LEU A 224 -0.04 -4.14 0.14
CA LEU A 224 -1.01 -4.62 1.11
C LEU A 224 -0.30 -5.29 2.29
N GLY A 225 0.62 -6.23 2.01
CA GLY A 225 1.42 -6.94 3.03
C GLY A 225 2.29 -6.03 3.92
N ALA A 226 3.02 -5.09 3.32
CA ALA A 226 3.87 -4.14 4.05
C ALA A 226 3.05 -3.16 4.89
N TYR A 227 1.85 -2.77 4.42
CA TYR A 227 0.93 -1.95 5.20
C TYR A 227 0.42 -2.69 6.45
N PHE A 228 0.22 -4.02 6.40
CA PHE A 228 -0.04 -4.82 7.61
C PHE A 228 1.14 -4.78 8.60
N ILE A 229 2.38 -4.81 8.12
CA ILE A 229 3.58 -4.78 8.98
C ILE A 229 3.83 -3.39 9.59
N ASP A 230 3.79 -2.33 8.79
CA ASP A 230 4.05 -0.96 9.24
C ASP A 230 2.92 -0.44 10.15
N ASN A 231 1.67 -0.82 9.88
CA ASN A 231 0.57 -0.48 10.77
C ASN A 231 0.43 -1.44 11.94
N ASN A 232 0.99 -2.66 11.95
CA ASN A 232 1.09 -3.41 13.20
C ASN A 232 1.89 -2.62 14.25
N LYS A 233 2.98 -1.95 13.85
CA LYS A 233 3.71 -1.05 14.74
C LYS A 233 2.89 0.18 15.15
N LEU A 234 2.08 0.71 14.24
CA LEU A 234 1.20 1.87 14.51
C LEU A 234 0.00 1.50 15.39
N ILE A 235 -0.67 0.37 15.15
CA ILE A 235 -1.70 -0.23 16.00
C ILE A 235 -1.11 -0.49 17.36
N VAL A 236 0.03 -1.19 17.45
CA VAL A 236 0.66 -1.48 18.74
C VAL A 236 0.98 -0.19 19.47
N ARG A 237 1.50 0.84 18.79
CA ARG A 237 1.67 2.18 19.40
C ARG A 237 0.37 2.84 19.81
N ILE A 238 -0.67 2.81 18.98
CA ILE A 238 -1.98 3.40 19.29
C ILE A 238 -2.64 2.65 20.46
N VAL A 239 -2.54 1.33 20.49
CA VAL A 239 -3.02 0.46 21.57
C VAL A 239 -2.24 0.75 22.85
N PHE A 240 -0.91 0.84 22.80
CA PHE A 240 -0.10 1.27 23.94
C PHE A 240 -0.46 2.69 24.39
N TRP A 241 -0.68 3.62 23.46
CA TRP A 241 -1.05 4.99 23.77
C TRP A 241 -2.46 5.09 24.35
N ILE A 242 -3.41 4.28 23.88
CA ILE A 242 -4.75 4.13 24.45
C ILE A 242 -4.66 3.50 25.84
N ILE A 243 -3.83 2.47 26.04
CA ILE A 243 -3.57 1.84 27.34
C ILE A 243 -2.96 2.86 28.32
N ASP A 244 -1.99 3.66 27.87
CA ASP A 244 -1.35 4.70 28.68
C ASP A 244 -2.31 5.85 28.99
N LEU A 245 -3.12 6.27 28.02
CA LEU A 245 -4.19 7.25 28.20
C LEU A 245 -5.21 6.76 29.22
N LEU A 246 -5.67 5.51 29.10
CA LEU A 246 -6.58 4.89 30.05
C LEU A 246 -5.93 4.80 31.44
N ARG A 247 -4.67 4.34 31.56
CA ARG A 247 -3.93 4.34 32.83
C ARG A 247 -3.79 5.72 33.46
N SER A 248 -3.58 6.76 32.67
CA SER A 248 -3.48 8.14 33.17
C SER A 248 -4.80 8.68 33.71
N LEU A 249 -5.93 8.22 33.18
CA LEU A 249 -7.27 8.58 33.62
C LEU A 249 -7.72 7.81 34.88
N PHE A 250 -7.03 6.73 35.23
CA PHE A 250 -7.34 5.86 36.37
C PHE A 250 -6.22 5.79 37.43
N LYS A 251 -5.24 6.71 37.39
CA LYS A 251 -4.31 6.91 38.52
C LYS A 251 -5.05 7.65 39.65
N PRO A 252 -5.00 7.15 40.90
CA PRO A 252 -5.58 7.84 42.06
C PRO A 252 -4.90 9.17 42.34
#